data_AF-A0A3B0TM64-F1
#
_entry.id   AF-A0A3B0TM64-F1
#
_cell.length_a   1.000
_cell.length_b   1.000
_cell.length_c   1.000
_cell.angle_alpha   90.00
_cell.angle_beta   90.00
_cell.angle_gamma   90.00
#
_symmetry.space_group_name_H-M   'P 1'
#
loop_
_entity.id
_entity.type
_entity.pdbx_description
1 polymer ?
#
loop_
_entity_poly.entity_id
_entity_poly.type
_entity_poly.pdbx_seq_one_letter_code
_entity_poly.pdbx_strand_id
1 'polypeptide(L)'
;MQTENRTLLAATHLSQLLDFVTGIGGFIVPLVIWLTQKDKVVDMDENGRSIINFRISMFLYVLICIPLILLFGLGLLGFLVLGVLYFIFPIVNAVRASNGERPNYPLSIKFV
;
A
#
# COMPACT_ATOMS: atom_id res chain seq x y z
N MET A 1 9.73 20.35 -15.16
CA MET A 1 10.65 19.19 -15.21
C MET A 1 10.45 18.41 -13.92
N GLN A 2 10.34 17.08 -13.99
CA GLN A 2 10.23 16.24 -12.79
C GLN A 2 11.60 16.10 -12.11
N THR A 3 11.61 15.92 -10.79
CA THR A 3 12.82 15.71 -10.00
C THR A 3 12.92 14.28 -9.50
N GLU A 4 14.14 13.76 -9.38
CA GLU A 4 14.37 12.48 -8.72
C GLU A 4 14.31 12.66 -7.19
N ASN A 5 13.48 11.86 -6.51
CA ASN A 5 13.39 11.89 -5.06
C ASN A 5 13.02 10.51 -4.49
N ARG A 6 14.03 9.63 -4.42
CA ARG A 6 13.84 8.26 -3.92
C ARG A 6 13.41 8.19 -2.46
N THR A 7 13.90 9.12 -1.64
CA THR A 7 13.49 9.24 -0.23
C THR A 7 12.00 9.49 -0.10
N LEU A 8 11.44 10.36 -0.94
CA LEU A 8 10.00 10.61 -0.95
C LEU A 8 9.20 9.39 -1.43
N LEU A 9 9.68 8.68 -2.46
CA LEU A 9 9.04 7.43 -2.92
C LEU A 9 9.01 6.38 -1.79
N ALA A 10 10.16 6.14 -1.14
CA ALA A 10 10.26 5.22 -0.01
C ALA A 10 9.38 5.66 1.18
N ALA A 11 9.37 6.96 1.51
CA ALA A 11 8.50 7.52 2.56
C ALA A 11 7.02 7.35 2.22
N THR A 12 6.64 7.46 0.94
CA THR A 12 5.26 7.23 0.49
C THR A 12 4.85 5.79 0.78
N HIS A 13 5.71 4.81 0.50
CA HIS A 13 5.44 3.42 0.88
C HIS A 13 5.36 3.24 2.40
N LEU A 14 6.33 3.73 3.17
CA LEU A 14 6.33 3.60 4.63
C LEU A 14 5.15 4.32 5.30
N SER A 15 4.62 5.38 4.70
CA SER A 15 3.48 6.12 5.24
C SER A 15 2.24 5.25 5.40
N GLN A 16 2.13 4.12 4.67
CA GLN A 16 1.07 3.13 4.84
C GLN A 16 1.04 2.52 6.26
N LEU A 17 2.18 2.48 6.95
CA LEU A 17 2.26 1.96 8.33
C LEU A 17 1.62 2.90 9.35
N LEU A 18 1.24 4.12 8.97
CA LEU A 18 0.53 5.05 9.85
C LEU A 18 -0.85 4.53 10.28
N ASP A 19 -1.40 3.52 9.62
CA ASP A 19 -2.60 2.83 10.10
C ASP A 19 -2.42 2.28 11.53
N PHE A 20 -1.24 1.77 11.87
CA PHE A 20 -0.99 1.22 13.20
C PHE A 20 -1.01 2.29 14.31
N VAL A 21 -0.92 3.57 13.93
CA VAL A 21 -0.95 4.71 14.87
C VAL A 21 -2.29 5.43 14.82
N THR A 22 -2.87 5.60 13.61
CA THR A 22 -4.00 6.50 13.36
C THR A 22 -5.26 5.79 12.86
N GLY A 23 -5.19 4.49 12.55
CA GLY A 23 -6.27 3.68 11.99
C GLY A 23 -6.57 3.92 10.50
N ILE A 24 -6.29 5.11 9.96
CA ILE A 24 -6.62 5.47 8.56
C ILE A 24 -5.51 6.23 7.83
N GLY A 25 -4.53 6.76 8.55
CA GLY A 25 -3.45 7.58 7.99
C GLY A 25 -2.62 6.84 6.96
N GLY A 26 -2.54 5.51 7.03
CA GLY A 26 -1.87 4.68 6.03
C GLY A 26 -2.57 4.63 4.68
N PHE A 27 -3.82 5.11 4.57
CA PHE A 27 -4.49 5.29 3.28
C PHE A 27 -4.40 6.75 2.83
N ILE A 28 -4.70 7.68 3.74
CA ILE A 28 -4.83 9.11 3.41
C ILE A 28 -3.48 9.73 3.08
N VAL A 29 -2.45 9.48 3.89
CA VAL A 29 -1.13 10.10 3.69
C VAL A 29 -0.50 9.72 2.34
N PRO A 30 -0.39 8.44 1.95
CA PRO A 30 0.18 8.11 0.64
C PRO A 30 -0.69 8.63 -0.51
N LEU A 31 -2.02 8.67 -0.37
CA LEU A 31 -2.91 9.24 -1.36
C LEU A 31 -2.65 10.74 -1.58
N VAL A 32 -2.53 11.51 -0.49
CA VAL A 32 -2.23 12.95 -0.56
C VAL A 32 -0.84 13.18 -1.15
N ILE A 33 0.17 12.40 -0.73
CA ILE A 33 1.52 12.51 -1.31
C ILE A 33 1.46 12.21 -2.81
N TRP A 34 0.82 11.12 -3.23
CA TRP A 34 0.70 10.77 -4.64
C TRP A 34 0.00 11.87 -5.44
N LEU A 35 -1.19 12.33 -5.02
CA LEU A 35 -1.95 13.34 -5.75
C LEU A 35 -1.23 14.69 -5.88
N THR A 36 -0.39 15.05 -4.91
CA THR A 36 0.32 16.34 -4.91
C THR A 36 1.70 16.29 -5.58
N GLN A 37 2.28 15.09 -5.74
CA GLN A 37 3.65 14.90 -6.20
C GLN A 37 3.77 14.12 -7.53
N LYS A 38 2.71 13.45 -8.00
CA LYS A 38 2.73 12.62 -9.23
C LYS A 38 3.29 13.31 -10.48
N ASP A 39 3.05 14.62 -10.62
CA ASP A 39 3.49 15.40 -11.78
C ASP A 39 4.86 16.07 -11.56
N LYS A 40 5.42 15.94 -10.34
CA LYS A 40 6.65 16.62 -9.89
C LYS A 40 7.82 15.68 -9.69
N VAL A 41 7.57 14.44 -9.30
CA VAL A 41 8.61 13.47 -8.93
C VAL A 41 8.59 12.28 -9.88
N VAL A 42 9.78 11.93 -10.38
CA VAL A 42 9.98 10.78 -11.27
C VAL A 42 9.50 9.50 -10.57
N ASP A 43 8.79 8.65 -11.31
CA ASP A 43 8.20 7.38 -10.85
C ASP A 43 7.13 7.49 -9.75
N MET A 44 6.77 8.70 -9.30
CA MET A 44 5.77 8.89 -8.26
C MET A 44 4.38 8.38 -8.67
N ASP A 45 4.01 8.55 -9.95
CA ASP A 45 2.70 8.07 -10.42
C ASP A 45 2.60 6.54 -10.38
N GLU A 46 3.65 5.81 -10.78
CA GLU A 46 3.66 4.34 -10.75
C GLU A 46 3.62 3.80 -9.31
N ASN A 47 4.42 4.39 -8.40
CA ASN A 47 4.45 4.01 -7.00
C ASN A 47 3.13 4.32 -6.30
N GLY A 48 2.58 5.52 -6.52
CA GLY A 48 1.31 5.94 -5.95
C GLY A 48 0.13 5.08 -6.40
N ARG A 49 -0.02 4.82 -7.70
CA ARG A 49 -1.06 3.91 -8.23
C ARG A 49 -0.94 2.51 -7.63
N SER A 50 0.27 1.99 -7.53
CA SER A 50 0.52 0.65 -6.98
C SER A 50 0.13 0.55 -5.51
N ILE A 51 0.42 1.60 -4.71
CA ILE A 51 -0.02 1.70 -3.32
C ILE A 51 -1.55 1.74 -3.24
N ILE A 52 -2.21 2.61 -4.01
CA ILE A 52 -3.67 2.75 -3.94
C ILE A 52 -4.38 1.46 -4.38
N ASN A 53 -3.92 0.85 -5.47
CA ASN A 53 -4.43 -0.44 -5.94
C ASN A 53 -4.29 -1.54 -4.87
N PHE A 54 -3.13 -1.61 -4.20
CA PHE A 54 -2.91 -2.54 -3.09
C PHE A 54 -3.87 -2.29 -1.92
N ARG A 55 -4.02 -1.03 -1.49
CA ARG A 55 -4.88 -0.66 -0.36
C ARG A 55 -6.35 -0.98 -0.62
N ILE A 56 -6.84 -0.70 -1.83
CA ILE A 56 -8.19 -1.05 -2.24
C ILE A 56 -8.36 -2.58 -2.28
N SER A 57 -7.40 -3.31 -2.85
CA SER A 57 -7.43 -4.78 -2.91
C SER A 57 -7.50 -5.40 -1.53
N MET A 58 -6.64 -4.95 -0.62
CA MET A 58 -6.61 -5.45 0.75
C MET A 58 -7.90 -5.12 1.51
N PHE A 59 -8.49 -3.95 1.29
CA PHE A 59 -9.81 -3.62 1.85
C PHE A 59 -10.90 -4.58 1.37
N LEU A 60 -10.93 -4.90 0.07
CA LEU A 60 -11.86 -5.89 -0.47
C LEU A 60 -11.63 -7.28 0.14
N TYR A 61 -10.38 -7.69 0.34
CA TYR A 61 -10.07 -8.97 0.98
C TYR A 61 -10.52 -9.02 2.44
N VAL A 62 -10.39 -7.92 3.19
CA VAL A 62 -10.96 -7.79 4.54
C VAL A 62 -12.48 -7.99 4.50
N LEU A 63 -13.18 -7.35 3.56
CA LEU A 63 -14.64 -7.51 3.42
C LEU A 63 -15.04 -8.96 3.10
N ILE A 64 -14.26 -9.67 2.28
CA ILE A 64 -14.48 -11.10 1.98
C ILE A 64 -14.21 -11.97 3.22
N CYS A 65 -13.23 -11.62 4.05
CA CYS A 65 -12.93 -12.39 5.26
C CYS A 65 -14.08 -12.37 6.28
N ILE A 66 -14.87 -11.29 6.35
CA ILE A 66 -15.98 -11.15 7.31
C ILE A 66 -16.99 -12.31 7.22
N PRO A 67 -17.64 -12.59 6.07
CA PRO A 67 -18.56 -13.73 5.96
C PRO A 67 -17.84 -15.08 6.08
N LEU A 68 -16.56 -15.17 5.70
CA LEU A 68 -15.77 -16.40 5.85
C LEU A 68 -15.50 -16.78 7.31
N ILE A 69 -15.72 -15.89 8.27
CA ILE A 69 -15.68 -16.25 9.70
C ILE A 69 -16.74 -17.31 10.02
N LEU A 70 -17.90 -17.25 9.37
CA LEU A 70 -18.98 -18.21 9.56
C LEU A 70 -18.62 -19.61 9.06
N LEU A 71 -17.60 -19.72 8.19
CA LEU A 71 -17.07 -20.98 7.69
C LEU A 71 -15.94 -21.49 8.62
N PHE A 72 -16.32 -21.96 9.81
CA PHE A 72 -15.39 -22.53 10.81
C PHE A 72 -14.23 -21.59 11.21
N GLY A 73 -14.46 -20.27 11.20
CA GLY A 73 -13.44 -19.28 11.56
C GLY A 73 -12.37 -19.05 10.48
N LEU A 74 -12.55 -19.53 9.24
CA LEU A 74 -11.57 -19.34 8.16
C LEU A 74 -11.24 -17.85 7.91
N GLY A 75 -12.22 -16.97 8.07
CA GLY A 75 -12.02 -15.52 7.98
C GLY A 75 -10.98 -14.97 8.96
N LEU A 76 -10.84 -15.58 10.15
CA LEU A 76 -9.84 -15.16 11.15
C LEU A 76 -8.42 -15.44 10.69
N LEU A 77 -8.20 -16.60 10.04
CA LEU A 77 -6.92 -16.92 9.39
C LEU A 77 -6.62 -15.94 8.26
N GLY A 78 -7.65 -15.56 7.49
CA GLY A 78 -7.55 -14.51 6.48
C GLY A 78 -7.07 -13.18 7.05
N PHE A 79 -7.64 -12.71 8.17
CA PHE A 79 -7.19 -11.47 8.81
C PHE A 79 -5.75 -11.53 9.30
N LEU A 80 -5.29 -12.66 9.84
CA LEU A 80 -3.88 -12.84 10.23
C LEU A 80 -2.95 -12.67 9.02
N VAL A 81 -3.26 -13.34 7.91
CA VAL A 81 -2.48 -13.24 6.67
C VAL A 81 -2.47 -11.80 6.17
N LEU A 82 -3.64 -11.17 6.06
CA LEU A 82 -3.76 -9.78 5.58
C LEU A 82 -2.99 -8.80 6.47
N GLY A 83 -3.02 -8.96 7.79
CA GLY A 83 -2.25 -8.14 8.73
C GLY A 83 -0.75 -8.23 8.50
N VAL A 84 -0.23 -9.44 8.25
CA VAL A 84 1.18 -9.66 7.90
C VAL A 84 1.53 -8.99 6.57
N LEU A 85 0.68 -9.13 5.54
CA LEU A 85 0.90 -8.51 4.23
C LEU A 85 0.88 -6.97 4.32
N TYR A 86 -0.04 -6.41 5.12
CA TYR A 86 -0.15 -4.97 5.38
C TYR A 86 1.11 -4.39 6.03
N PHE A 87 1.83 -5.18 6.82
CA PHE A 87 3.07 -4.76 7.45
C PHE A 87 4.29 -4.94 6.51
N ILE A 88 4.41 -6.11 5.88
CA ILE A 88 5.61 -6.46 5.10
C ILE A 88 5.70 -5.69 3.79
N PHE A 89 4.62 -5.59 3.01
CA PHE A 89 4.73 -5.03 1.66
C PHE A 89 5.07 -3.54 1.60
N PRO A 90 4.56 -2.66 2.48
CA PRO A 90 5.05 -1.29 2.58
C PRO A 90 6.56 -1.19 2.81
N ILE A 91 7.12 -2.04 3.69
CA ILE A 91 8.55 -2.03 4.01
C ILE A 91 9.38 -2.51 2.81
N VAL A 92 9.00 -3.65 2.22
CA VAL A 92 9.70 -4.20 1.04
C VAL A 92 9.68 -3.20 -0.12
N ASN A 93 8.53 -2.57 -0.37
CA ASN A 93 8.43 -1.59 -1.46
C ASN A 93 9.16 -0.28 -1.16
N ALA A 94 9.26 0.13 0.10
CA ALA A 94 10.09 1.27 0.47
C ALA A 94 11.58 1.03 0.16
N VAL A 95 12.08 -0.18 0.46
CA VAL A 95 13.46 -0.58 0.12
C VAL A 95 13.65 -0.60 -1.40
N ARG A 96 12.70 -1.21 -2.14
CA ARG A 96 12.72 -1.23 -3.61
C ARG A 96 12.74 0.18 -4.21
N ALA A 97 11.88 1.07 -3.74
CA ALA A 97 11.82 2.46 -4.18
C ALA A 97 13.14 3.20 -3.90
N SER A 98 13.79 2.95 -2.75
CA SER A 98 15.11 3.49 -2.44
C SER A 98 16.19 3.01 -3.42
N ASN A 99 16.08 1.76 -3.91
CA ASN A 99 16.98 1.20 -4.90
C ASN A 99 16.68 1.66 -6.34
N GLY A 100 15.59 2.40 -6.57
CA GLY A 100 15.11 2.75 -7.91
C GLY A 100 14.44 1.58 -8.65
N GLU A 101 13.98 0.57 -7.91
CA GLU A 101 13.21 -0.54 -8.46
C GLU A 101 11.71 -0.20 -8.52
N ARG A 102 11.01 -0.80 -9.47
CA ARG A 102 9.56 -0.67 -9.60
C ARG A 102 8.81 -1.27 -8.41
N PRO A 103 7.66 -0.69 -8.02
CA PRO A 103 6.83 -1.23 -6.96
C PRO A 103 6.30 -2.62 -7.33
N ASN A 104 6.24 -3.52 -6.35
CA ASN A 104 5.68 -4.85 -6.46
C ASN A 104 4.78 -5.12 -5.26
N TYR A 105 3.47 -5.02 -5.49
CA TYR A 105 2.44 -5.45 -4.58
C TYR A 105 1.76 -6.70 -5.16
N PRO A 106 2.23 -7.91 -4.84
CA PRO A 106 1.53 -9.10 -5.27
C PRO A 106 0.15 -9.12 -4.60
N LEU A 107 -0.83 -9.74 -5.28
CA LEU A 107 -2.24 -9.72 -4.87
C LEU A 107 -2.91 -8.34 -4.97
N SER A 108 -2.28 -7.36 -5.61
CA SER A 108 -2.91 -6.09 -5.98
C SER A 108 -3.71 -6.23 -7.28
N ILE A 109 -4.97 -5.82 -7.24
CA ILE A 109 -5.86 -5.65 -8.39
C ILE A 109 -5.65 -4.22 -8.93
N LYS A 110 -5.44 -4.09 -10.25
CA LYS A 110 -5.23 -2.79 -10.91
C LYS A 110 -6.56 -2.09 -11.18
N PHE A 111 -6.88 -1.07 -10.39
CA PHE A 111 -8.07 -0.23 -10.56
C PHE A 111 -7.76 1.09 -11.27
N VAL A 112 -6.63 1.70 -10.89
CA VAL A 112 -6.12 2.96 -11.45
C VAL A 112 -4.76 2.77 -12.09
#